data_AF-A0A0U3H6R7-F1
#
_entry.id   AF-A0A0U3H6R7-F1
#
_cell.length_a   1.000
_cell.length_b   1.000
_cell.length_c   1.000
_cell.angle_alpha   90.00
_cell.angle_beta   90.00
_cell.angle_gamma   90.00
#
_symmetry.space_group_name_H-M   'P 1'
#
loop_
_entity.id
_entity.type
_entity.pdbx_description
1 polymer ?
#
loop_
_entity_poly.entity_id
_entity_poly.type
_entity_poly.pdbx_seq_one_letter_code
_entity_poly.pdbx_strand_id
1 'polypeptide(L)'
;MLKLEFYVPRALEETPDVKEIEELLNEVKSSLNINVQKFVIDESGEEDLKSKILWGLSVAKRIRIKQTRKSKSLYPQLVVFGNNKPITFYPQARAGEEITIKEFLEGLLKGEIRCLHEKFEIEDELRGERK
;
A
#
# COMPACT_ATOMS: atom_id res chain seq x y z
N MET A 1 7.69 11.86 -7.69
CA MET A 1 8.47 11.24 -6.59
C MET A 1 7.56 10.28 -5.85
N LEU A 2 7.97 9.01 -5.73
CA LEU A 2 7.18 7.98 -5.07
C LEU A 2 7.12 8.21 -3.55
N LYS A 3 5.94 7.98 -2.96
CA LYS A 3 5.73 7.97 -1.52
C LYS A 3 4.90 6.74 -1.13
N LEU A 4 5.27 6.08 -0.05
CA LEU A 4 4.56 4.95 0.52
C LEU A 4 3.98 5.35 1.88
N GLU A 5 2.68 5.12 2.06
CA GLU A 5 2.00 5.35 3.33
C GLU A 5 1.40 4.04 3.84
N PHE A 6 1.89 3.58 5.00
CA PHE A 6 1.48 2.33 5.62
C PHE A 6 0.49 2.60 6.76
N TYR A 7 -0.77 2.26 6.54
CA TYR A 7 -1.87 2.44 7.47
C TYR A 7 -2.15 1.14 8.22
N VAL A 8 -2.06 1.21 9.55
CA VAL A 8 -2.22 0.05 10.44
C VAL A 8 -3.36 0.33 11.41
N PRO A 9 -4.45 -0.46 11.38
CA PRO A 9 -5.45 -0.41 12.43
C PRO A 9 -4.83 -0.67 13.79
N ARG A 10 -5.17 0.15 14.80
CA ARG A 10 -4.58 0.10 16.15
C ARG A 10 -4.58 -1.30 16.77
N ALA A 11 -5.62 -2.10 16.50
CA ALA A 11 -5.73 -3.47 17.00
C ALA A 11 -4.67 -4.43 16.44
N LEU A 12 -3.99 -4.07 15.35
CA LEU A 12 -3.03 -4.92 14.64
C LEU A 12 -1.58 -4.40 14.74
N GLU A 13 -1.35 -3.25 15.38
CA GLU A 13 -0.03 -2.60 15.43
C GLU A 13 1.09 -3.52 15.94
N GLU A 14 0.82 -4.28 17.00
CA GLU A 14 1.82 -5.13 17.65
C GLU A 14 1.94 -6.53 17.04
N THR A 15 1.29 -6.78 15.89
CA THR A 15 1.33 -8.09 15.25
C THR A 15 2.67 -8.36 14.58
N PRO A 16 3.15 -9.63 14.56
CA PRO A 16 4.40 -10.00 13.89
C PRO A 16 4.42 -9.57 12.41
N ASP A 17 3.31 -9.75 11.69
CA ASP A 17 3.18 -9.37 10.28
C ASP A 17 3.44 -7.87 10.05
N VAL A 18 2.97 -7.00 10.96
CA VAL A 18 3.20 -5.56 10.88
C VAL A 18 4.67 -5.22 11.11
N LYS A 19 5.32 -5.87 12.09
CA LYS A 19 6.76 -5.67 12.38
C LYS A 19 7.62 -6.08 11.19
N GLU A 20 7.30 -7.21 10.56
CA GLU A 20 8.00 -7.67 9.36
C GLU A 20 7.86 -6.69 8.18
N ILE A 21 6.65 -6.15 7.97
CA ILE A 21 6.41 -5.14 6.93
C ILE A 21 7.18 -3.84 7.25
N GLU A 22 7.26 -3.44 8.51
CA GLU A 22 8.03 -2.25 8.92
C GLU A 22 9.53 -2.38 8.65
N GLU A 23 10.11 -3.56 8.90
CA GLU A 23 11.50 -3.84 8.57
C GLU A 23 11.74 -3.72 7.05
N LEU A 24 10.87 -4.31 6.23
CA LEU A 24 10.95 -4.20 4.77
C LEU A 24 10.77 -2.76 4.27
N LEU A 25 9.86 -2.00 4.88
CA LEU A 25 9.65 -0.58 4.55
C LEU A 25 10.88 0.27 4.86
N ASN A 26 11.58 0.00 5.96
CA ASN A 26 12.83 0.66 6.30
C ASN A 26 13.94 0.33 5.29
N GLU A 27 14.03 -0.92 4.85
CA GLU A 27 14.98 -1.33 3.82
C GLU A 27 14.67 -0.65 2.47
N VAL A 28 13.41 -0.62 2.05
CA VAL A 28 12.96 0.09 0.83
C VAL A 28 13.31 1.58 0.90
N LYS A 29 13.05 2.22 2.06
CA LYS A 29 13.40 3.63 2.28
C LYS A 29 14.90 3.88 2.13
N SER A 30 15.75 3.03 2.72
CA SER A 30 17.21 3.20 2.64
C SER A 30 17.76 2.91 1.25
N SER A 31 17.29 1.85 0.60
CA SER A 31 17.85 1.36 -0.65
C SER A 31 17.41 2.17 -1.87
N LEU A 32 16.15 2.66 -1.87
CA LEU A 32 15.56 3.35 -3.01
C LEU A 32 15.36 4.85 -2.77
N ASN A 33 15.69 5.36 -1.58
CA ASN A 33 15.50 6.77 -1.18
C ASN A 33 14.04 7.26 -1.38
N ILE A 34 13.07 6.39 -1.09
CA ILE A 34 11.63 6.65 -1.21
C ILE A 34 11.10 7.21 0.11
N ASN A 35 10.15 8.14 0.05
CA ASN A 35 9.48 8.63 1.26
C ASN A 35 8.51 7.56 1.80
N VAL A 36 8.73 7.11 3.03
CA VAL A 36 7.89 6.12 3.70
C VAL A 36 7.35 6.68 5.02
N GLN A 37 6.05 6.55 5.24
CA GLN A 37 5.35 6.97 6.46
C GLN A 37 4.46 5.86 6.99
N LYS A 38 4.43 5.67 8.31
CA LYS A 38 3.50 4.77 9.00
C LYS A 38 2.45 5.59 9.74
N PHE A 39 1.20 5.15 9.69
CA PHE A 39 0.07 5.73 10.40
C PHE A 39 -0.68 4.64 11.15
N VAL A 40 -0.83 4.82 12.47
CA VAL A 40 -1.70 3.96 13.27
C VAL A 40 -3.07 4.62 13.35
N ILE A 41 -4.10 3.92 12.88
CA ILE A 41 -5.45 4.47 12.74
C ILE A 41 -6.45 3.77 13.65
N ASP A 42 -7.41 4.53 14.16
CA ASP A 42 -8.61 4.02 14.83
C ASP A 42 -9.78 3.88 13.83
N GLU A 43 -10.97 3.56 14.32
CA GLU A 43 -12.16 3.37 13.48
C GLU A 43 -12.49 4.60 12.63
N SER A 44 -12.28 5.81 13.17
CA SER A 44 -12.51 7.05 12.41
C SER A 44 -11.49 7.22 11.30
N GLY A 45 -10.22 6.92 11.58
CA GLY A 45 -9.14 6.92 10.59
C GLY A 45 -9.34 5.86 9.51
N GLU A 46 -9.93 4.71 9.84
CA GLU A 46 -10.28 3.68 8.86
C GLU A 46 -11.35 4.15 7.87
N GLU A 47 -12.42 4.79 8.36
CA GLU A 47 -13.47 5.32 7.48
C GLU A 47 -12.97 6.48 6.62
N ASP A 48 -12.10 7.33 7.17
CA ASP A 48 -11.42 8.38 6.41
C ASP A 48 -10.55 7.80 5.30
N LEU A 49 -9.73 6.79 5.60
CA LEU A 49 -8.88 6.12 4.61
C LEU A 49 -9.73 5.46 3.51
N LYS A 50 -10.81 4.77 3.89
CA LYS A 50 -11.74 4.16 2.93
C LYS A 50 -12.35 5.20 1.99
N SER A 51 -12.95 6.24 2.55
CA SER A 51 -13.72 7.22 1.80
C SER A 51 -12.86 8.13 0.93
N LYS A 52 -11.71 8.59 1.44
CA LYS A 52 -10.84 9.54 0.74
C LYS A 52 -9.94 8.89 -0.30
N ILE A 53 -9.56 7.62 -0.10
CA ILE A 53 -8.54 6.95 -0.92
C ILE A 53 -9.04 5.61 -1.46
N LEU A 54 -9.33 4.64 -0.58
CA LEU A 54 -9.44 3.25 -1.00
C LEU A 54 -10.65 2.98 -1.90
N TRP A 55 -11.82 3.58 -1.64
CA TRP A 55 -13.01 3.35 -2.47
C TRP A 55 -12.81 3.83 -3.91
N GLY A 56 -12.24 5.03 -4.09
CA GLY A 56 -11.95 5.56 -5.43
C GLY A 56 -11.03 4.64 -6.21
N LEU A 57 -9.93 4.21 -5.59
CA LEU A 57 -8.98 3.27 -6.21
C LEU A 57 -9.58 1.88 -6.43
N SER A 58 -10.35 1.38 -5.46
CA SER A 58 -11.01 0.07 -5.51
C SER A 58 -11.96 -0.03 -6.70
N VAL A 59 -12.78 1.02 -6.92
CA VAL A 59 -13.71 1.08 -8.06
C VAL A 59 -12.94 1.24 -9.36
N ALA A 60 -12.02 2.20 -9.46
CA ALA A 60 -11.31 2.51 -10.69
C ALA A 60 -10.45 1.33 -11.18
N LYS A 61 -9.70 0.69 -10.27
CA LYS A 61 -8.73 -0.36 -10.59
C LYS A 61 -9.26 -1.78 -10.33
N ARG A 62 -10.51 -1.90 -9.86
CA ARG A 62 -11.18 -3.17 -9.52
C ARG A 62 -10.41 -4.02 -8.50
N ILE A 63 -9.80 -3.35 -7.51
CA ILE A 63 -9.07 -3.98 -6.40
C ILE A 63 -10.05 -4.14 -5.24
N ARG A 64 -10.09 -5.31 -4.61
CA ARG A 64 -10.88 -5.51 -3.40
C ARG A 64 -10.17 -4.94 -2.18
N ILE A 65 -10.89 -4.17 -1.37
CA ILE A 65 -10.43 -3.73 -0.05
C ILE A 65 -10.53 -4.92 0.92
N LYS A 66 -9.40 -5.29 1.53
CA LYS A 66 -9.34 -6.43 2.45
C LYS A 66 -9.80 -5.99 3.85
N GLN A 67 -10.79 -6.69 4.39
CA GLN A 67 -11.39 -6.42 5.70
C GLN A 67 -11.59 -7.71 6.48
N THR A 68 -11.54 -7.61 7.80
CA THR A 68 -11.84 -8.73 8.70
C THR A 68 -13.30 -9.15 8.53
N ARG A 69 -13.59 -10.45 8.68
CA ARG A 69 -14.95 -10.97 8.47
C ARG A 69 -15.95 -10.48 9.53
N LYS A 70 -15.50 -10.44 10.79
CA LYS A 70 -16.36 -10.16 11.95
C LYS A 70 -16.55 -8.66 12.17
N SER A 71 -15.47 -7.90 12.36
CA SER A 71 -15.56 -6.47 12.69
C SER A 71 -15.63 -5.56 11.46
N LYS A 72 -15.36 -6.07 10.25
CA LYS A 72 -15.25 -5.26 9.01
C LYS A 72 -14.15 -4.17 9.08
N SER A 73 -13.30 -4.23 10.10
CA SER A 73 -12.08 -3.42 10.19
C SER A 73 -11.13 -3.80 9.06
N LEU A 74 -10.34 -2.83 8.61
CA LEU A 74 -9.33 -3.02 7.57
C LEU A 74 -8.26 -4.02 8.05
N TYR A 75 -7.64 -4.71 7.10
CA TYR A 75 -6.28 -5.20 7.31
C TYR A 75 -5.29 -4.03 7.13
N PRO A 76 -4.02 -4.15 7.55
CA PRO A 76 -3.02 -3.15 7.23
C PRO A 76 -3.00 -2.86 5.73
N GLN A 77 -2.94 -1.58 5.36
CA GLN A 77 -2.97 -1.12 3.98
C GLN A 77 -1.70 -0.33 3.68
N LEU A 78 -1.04 -0.61 2.56
CA LEU A 78 0.03 0.22 2.03
C LEU A 78 -0.50 0.99 0.82
N VAL A 79 -0.61 2.32 0.91
CA VAL A 79 -1.00 3.17 -0.21
C VAL A 79 0.27 3.70 -0.90
N VAL A 80 0.30 3.59 -2.22
CA VAL A 80 1.38 4.10 -3.06
C VAL A 80 0.93 5.40 -3.70
N PHE A 81 1.74 6.44 -3.55
CA PHE A 81 1.51 7.76 -4.12
C PHE A 81 2.61 8.11 -5.14
N GLY A 82 2.19 8.73 -6.23
CA GLY A 82 3.06 9.42 -7.18
C GLY A 82 2.61 10.86 -7.31
N ASN A 83 3.54 11.80 -7.25
CA ASN A 83 3.25 13.25 -7.29
C ASN A 83 2.09 13.66 -6.35
N ASN A 84 2.11 13.12 -5.12
CA ASN A 84 1.09 13.32 -4.07
C ASN A 84 -0.34 12.86 -4.42
N LYS A 85 -0.52 12.07 -5.48
CA LYS A 85 -1.79 11.43 -5.82
C LYS A 85 -1.71 9.93 -5.55
N PRO A 86 -2.76 9.33 -4.96
CA PRO A 86 -2.78 7.90 -4.73
C PRO A 86 -2.87 7.16 -6.08
N ILE A 87 -1.91 6.28 -6.35
CA ILE A 87 -1.83 5.43 -7.55
C ILE A 87 -2.57 4.12 -7.29
N THR A 88 -2.23 3.48 -6.17
CA THR A 88 -2.74 2.15 -5.81
C THR A 88 -2.62 1.87 -4.31
N PHE A 89 -3.13 0.73 -3.86
CA PHE A 89 -2.94 0.23 -2.50
C PHE A 89 -2.69 -1.29 -2.48
N TYR A 90 -2.02 -1.77 -1.42
CA TYR A 90 -1.76 -3.18 -1.14
C TYR A 90 -2.31 -3.55 0.25
N PRO A 91 -2.75 -4.81 0.47
CA PRO A 91 -2.75 -5.91 -0.49
C PRO A 91 -3.71 -5.67 -1.65
N GLN A 92 -3.31 -6.09 -2.85
CA GLN A 92 -4.13 -6.04 -4.05
C GLN A 92 -4.77 -7.40 -4.27
N ALA A 93 -6.08 -7.51 -4.10
CA ALA A 93 -6.82 -8.72 -4.43
C ALA A 93 -7.73 -8.49 -5.64
N ARG A 94 -7.54 -9.26 -6.72
CA ARG A 94 -8.34 -9.17 -7.96
C ARG A 94 -8.42 -10.53 -8.64
N ALA A 95 -9.62 -10.91 -9.10
CA ALA A 95 -9.87 -12.10 -9.94
C ALA A 95 -9.27 -13.42 -9.44
N GLY A 96 -9.14 -13.61 -8.11
CA GLY A 96 -8.57 -14.83 -7.52
C GLY A 96 -7.07 -14.77 -7.27
N GLU A 97 -6.41 -13.68 -7.69
CA GLU A 97 -5.01 -13.38 -7.39
C GLU A 97 -4.92 -12.36 -6.25
N GLU A 98 -3.87 -12.47 -5.43
CA GLU A 98 -3.53 -11.50 -4.39
C GLU A 98 -2.04 -11.18 -4.48
N ILE A 99 -1.69 -9.89 -4.46
CA ILE A 99 -0.33 -9.43 -4.18
C ILE A 99 -0.34 -8.78 -2.80
N THR A 100 0.41 -9.35 -1.88
CA THR A 100 0.56 -8.86 -0.51
C THR A 100 1.47 -7.63 -0.46
N ILE A 101 1.42 -6.91 0.65
CA ILE A 101 2.35 -5.79 0.90
C ILE A 101 3.81 -6.29 0.87
N LYS A 102 4.08 -7.44 1.48
CA LYS A 102 5.40 -8.06 1.53
C LYS A 102 5.93 -8.37 0.12
N GLU A 103 5.15 -9.07 -0.70
CA GLU A 103 5.54 -9.40 -2.08
C GLU A 103 5.83 -8.15 -2.92
N PHE A 104 5.07 -7.07 -2.71
CA PHE A 104 5.32 -5.80 -3.37
C PHE A 104 6.65 -5.17 -2.93
N LEU A 105 6.91 -5.08 -1.62
CA LEU A 105 8.14 -4.48 -1.08
C LEU A 105 9.39 -5.27 -1.46
N GLU A 106 9.33 -6.60 -1.34
CA GLU A 106 10.42 -7.48 -1.79
C GLU A 106 10.66 -7.38 -3.30
N GLY A 107 9.59 -7.25 -4.08
CA GLY A 107 9.67 -6.97 -5.51
C GLY A 107 10.40 -5.65 -5.78
N LEU A 108 10.00 -4.57 -5.10
CA LEU A 108 10.64 -3.25 -5.25
C LEU A 108 12.15 -3.31 -4.98
N LEU A 109 12.57 -3.99 -3.92
CA LEU A 109 14.00 -4.16 -3.59
C LEU A 109 14.78 -4.90 -4.68
N LYS A 110 14.10 -5.78 -5.44
CA LYS A 110 14.68 -6.51 -6.57
C LYS A 110 14.58 -5.73 -7.90
N GLY A 111 14.04 -4.51 -7.89
CA GLY A 111 13.77 -3.73 -9.10
C GLY A 111 12.54 -4.19 -9.88
N GLU A 112 11.66 -4.98 -9.26
CA GLU A 112 10.46 -5.55 -9.86
C GLU A 112 9.17 -5.00 -9.23
N ILE A 113 8.39 -4.21 -9.96
CA ILE A 113 7.07 -3.77 -9.45
C ILE A 113 6.04 -4.89 -9.59
N ARG A 114 5.63 -5.47 -8.47
CA ARG A 114 4.53 -6.46 -8.41
C ARG A 114 3.20 -5.71 -8.32
N CYS A 115 2.38 -5.74 -9.37
CA CYS A 115 1.08 -5.05 -9.41
C CYS A 115 0.08 -5.80 -10.30
N LEU A 116 -1.19 -5.90 -9.89
CA LEU A 116 -2.27 -6.54 -10.64
C LEU A 116 -2.98 -5.59 -11.63
N HIS A 117 -2.52 -4.34 -11.73
CA HIS A 117 -3.04 -3.33 -12.63
C HIS A 117 -2.01 -2.21 -12.87
N GLU A 118 -2.05 -1.58 -14.04
CA GLU A 118 -1.45 -0.26 -14.33
C GLU A 118 -0.05 -0.01 -13.71
N LYS A 119 0.84 -1.01 -13.83
CA LYS A 119 2.22 -1.00 -13.32
C LYS A 119 3.04 0.20 -13.82
N PHE A 120 2.74 0.70 -15.03
CA PHE A 120 3.45 1.79 -15.67
C PHE A 120 3.42 3.11 -14.86
N GLU A 121 2.34 3.39 -14.12
CA GLU A 121 2.27 4.61 -13.29
C GLU A 121 3.33 4.62 -12.18
N ILE A 122 3.66 3.44 -11.63
CA ILE A 122 4.71 3.28 -10.61
C ILE A 122 6.10 3.32 -11.28
N GLU A 123 6.24 2.70 -12.46
CA GLU A 123 7.50 2.72 -13.23
C GLU A 123 7.91 4.15 -13.64
N ASP A 124 6.96 4.95 -14.15
CA ASP A 124 7.17 6.34 -14.55
C ASP A 124 7.67 7.20 -13.38
N GLU A 125 7.10 6.99 -12.19
CA GLU A 125 7.49 7.73 -10.98
C GLU A 125 8.87 7.34 -10.43
N LEU A 126 9.25 6.06 -10.55
CA LEU A 126 10.59 5.59 -10.18
C LEU A 126 11.67 6.07 -11.17
N ARG A 127 11.34 6.18 -12.46
CA ARG A 127 12.25 6.69 -13.49
C ARG A 127 12.32 8.22 -13.52
N GLY A 128 11.35 8.90 -12.92
CA GLY A 128 11.23 10.36 -12.96
C GLY A 128 10.78 10.90 -14.32
N GLU A 129 10.06 10.09 -15.11
CA GLU A 129 9.72 10.37 -16.51
C GLU A 129 8.49 11.28 -16.72
N ARG A 130 7.93 11.86 -15.66
CA ARG A 130 6.95 12.96 -15.78
C ARG A 130 7.42 14.21 -15.03
N LYS A 131 7.94 15.16 -15.81
CA LYS A 131 8.01 16.59 -15.49
C LYS A 131 6.87 17.33 -16.18
#